data_AF-A0A4V1X3L5-F1
#
_entry.id   AF-A0A4V1X3L5-F1
#
_cell.length_a   1.000
_cell.length_b   1.000
_cell.length_c   1.000
_cell.angle_alpha   90.00
_cell.angle_beta   90.00
_cell.angle_gamma   90.00
#
_symmetry.space_group_name_H-M   'P 1'
#
loop_
_entity.id
_entity.type
_entity.pdbx_description
1 polymer ?
#
loop_
_entity_poly.entity_id
_entity_poly.type
_entity_poly.pdbx_seq_one_letter_code
_entity_poly.pdbx_strand_id
1 'polypeptide(L)'
;MLYARSLPARICMTRLLLVAGGLVQQTQDECDQDCLLERIEKLERDYALMEVFVFPGEVTSPLFTAYSAVAPPSDPTSTFSPSSHYTTFITSGIPFPSSVSTSQTKVQSSTPGTPSYSTPQSQTSSTDTIPADPNIPFRPGYRSVAYYGSWDIYTRNFQPQEIPAKRLTHLLYSFADNKPDGTVFLTDSYADAEKHYATDSWNDVGNNLYGSLKQLQILKAKNRNLKVLLSIGGWTYTNTNKHMDGPMATAEGRQRFASSCVELIRDYGFDGIDVDWEYPKDKEQGHQWLELLKEIRSQMNKYADKLVHKDDSGYELKPKFLLTIASPAGEKNYRNLPLREISEVTDFINLMAYDYAGSWDKQTGHNSNLYPSTSNPLSTPFNTASVLAAYNAAGVPSSKLNLGMPLYGRSFTNTQGVGKSFDSTGEGSFEKGIYDFKDLPVAGAQEYYDEEVGASYSYDEGSGTFVSYDTMAMALKKVDYIAQQKLGGAMWWEISGDRTDNAGSIVQNIIEKMRGGGSGAGIESSSNWLLYPDSKFDNIRNGVLTPQVAQRLRRA
;
A
#
# COMPACT_ATOMS: atom_id res chain seq x y z
N MET A 1 35.37 -36.14 33.93
CA MET A 1 34.57 -37.33 34.33
C MET A 1 33.33 -36.81 35.06
N LEU A 2 32.23 -36.63 34.30
CA LEU A 2 30.91 -37.30 34.44
C LEU A 2 29.96 -36.55 35.41
N TYR A 3 29.04 -35.69 34.93
CA TYR A 3 27.59 -35.91 34.62
C TYR A 3 26.74 -36.34 35.86
N ALA A 4 25.56 -35.79 36.23
CA ALA A 4 24.36 -35.37 35.47
C ALA A 4 23.41 -34.43 36.31
N ARG A 5 22.81 -33.37 35.74
CA ARG A 5 21.39 -33.13 35.28
C ARG A 5 20.24 -33.06 36.33
N SER A 6 19.61 -31.88 36.48
CA SER A 6 18.16 -31.57 36.24
C SER A 6 17.71 -30.18 36.78
N LEU A 7 16.88 -29.46 36.01
CA LEU A 7 16.09 -28.24 36.30
C LEU A 7 14.58 -28.61 36.08
N PRO A 8 13.55 -27.77 36.33
CA PRO A 8 13.29 -26.74 37.36
C PRO A 8 11.86 -26.82 37.98
N ALA A 9 11.66 -26.31 39.20
CA ALA A 9 10.32 -26.03 39.74
C ALA A 9 10.36 -24.74 40.57
N ARG A 10 10.00 -23.58 39.98
CA ARG A 10 9.65 -22.31 40.66
C ARG A 10 9.25 -21.22 39.64
N ILE A 11 8.15 -21.44 38.92
CA ILE A 11 7.31 -20.37 38.32
C ILE A 11 5.85 -20.69 38.63
N CYS A 12 5.52 -20.90 39.91
CA CYS A 12 4.14 -21.17 40.32
C CYS A 12 3.65 -20.28 41.47
N MET A 13 4.41 -19.24 41.86
CA MET A 13 4.05 -18.44 43.03
C MET A 13 3.80 -16.96 42.76
N THR A 14 3.88 -16.48 41.52
CA THR A 14 3.66 -15.05 41.22
C THR A 14 2.54 -14.77 40.21
N ARG A 15 1.94 -15.78 39.57
CA ARG A 15 0.72 -15.62 38.76
C ARG A 15 -0.59 -15.77 39.55
N LEU A 16 -0.54 -16.25 40.79
CA LEU A 16 -1.71 -16.38 41.66
C LEU A 16 -2.16 -15.07 42.33
N LEU A 17 -1.44 -13.96 42.14
CA LEU A 17 -1.71 -12.69 42.84
C LEU A 17 -2.10 -11.51 41.94
N LEU A 18 -2.29 -11.70 40.63
CA LEU A 18 -2.68 -10.61 39.71
C LEU A 18 -3.94 -10.87 38.88
N VAL A 19 -4.73 -11.91 39.20
CA VAL A 19 -6.06 -12.13 38.60
C VAL A 19 -7.21 -11.94 39.61
N ALA A 20 -6.91 -11.73 40.90
CA ALA A 20 -7.93 -11.52 41.94
C ALA A 20 -8.12 -10.04 42.32
N GLY A 21 -7.91 -9.11 41.39
CA GLY A 21 -8.07 -7.68 41.62
C GLY A 21 -8.69 -6.96 40.44
N GLY A 22 -10.01 -7.09 40.28
CA GLY A 22 -10.78 -6.07 39.54
C GLY A 22 -11.64 -6.52 38.38
N LEU A 23 -12.46 -7.57 38.55
CA LEU A 23 -13.77 -7.64 37.88
C LEU A 23 -14.81 -8.11 38.89
N VAL A 24 -15.35 -7.15 39.65
CA VAL A 24 -16.68 -7.28 40.23
C VAL A 24 -17.50 -6.13 39.67
N GLN A 25 -18.20 -6.40 38.57
CA GLN A 25 -19.60 -6.03 38.34
C GLN A 25 -19.94 -6.18 36.86
N GLN A 26 -20.64 -7.25 36.52
CA GLN A 26 -22.01 -7.10 36.02
C GLN A 26 -22.78 -8.40 36.21
N THR A 27 -23.84 -8.29 37.03
CA THR A 27 -25.13 -9.02 36.96
C THR A 27 -25.12 -10.54 36.73
N GLN A 28 -25.59 -11.24 37.78
CA GLN A 28 -26.46 -12.42 37.77
C GLN A 28 -26.28 -13.45 36.64
N ASP A 29 -25.54 -14.53 36.94
CA ASP A 29 -25.88 -15.87 36.49
C ASP A 29 -25.32 -16.89 37.51
N GLU A 30 -26.20 -17.70 38.08
CA GLU A 30 -25.89 -18.76 39.06
C GLU A 30 -25.21 -19.94 38.33
N CYS A 31 -23.88 -20.04 38.43
CA CYS A 31 -23.11 -21.21 37.98
C CYS A 31 -22.69 -21.99 39.24
N ASP A 32 -23.14 -23.24 39.35
CA ASP A 32 -22.79 -24.12 40.45
C ASP A 32 -21.37 -24.71 40.32
N GLN A 33 -20.96 -25.51 41.29
CA GLN A 33 -19.58 -26.02 41.38
C GLN A 33 -19.22 -26.97 40.22
N ASP A 34 -20.20 -27.71 39.68
CA ASP A 34 -20.01 -28.60 38.53
C ASP A 34 -19.86 -27.77 37.23
N CYS A 35 -20.65 -26.70 37.07
CA CYS A 35 -20.50 -25.72 36.00
C CYS A 35 -19.14 -25.00 36.03
N LEU A 36 -18.59 -24.74 37.22
CA LEU A 36 -17.25 -24.15 37.37
C LEU A 36 -16.14 -25.15 36.98
N LEU A 37 -16.29 -26.42 37.36
CA LEU A 37 -15.37 -27.51 36.99
C LEU A 37 -15.35 -27.75 35.48
N GLU A 38 -16.50 -27.79 34.81
CA GLU A 38 -16.56 -27.89 33.34
C GLU A 38 -15.88 -26.71 32.64
N ARG A 39 -16.02 -25.49 33.18
CA ARG A 39 -15.34 -24.31 32.62
C ARG A 39 -13.83 -24.36 32.81
N ILE A 40 -13.36 -24.87 33.95
CA ILE A 40 -11.93 -25.07 34.21
C ILE A 40 -11.38 -26.16 33.28
N GLU A 41 -12.06 -27.31 33.15
CA GLU A 41 -11.66 -28.38 32.23
C GLU A 41 -11.68 -27.94 30.75
N LYS A 42 -12.59 -27.04 30.38
CA LYS A 42 -12.62 -26.44 29.05
C LYS A 42 -11.44 -25.50 28.84
N LEU A 43 -11.13 -24.65 29.83
CA LEU A 43 -9.97 -23.75 29.77
C LEU A 43 -8.64 -24.53 29.78
N GLU A 44 -8.53 -25.64 30.51
CA GLU A 44 -7.36 -26.52 30.48
C GLU A 44 -7.22 -27.23 29.12
N ARG A 45 -8.33 -27.64 28.49
CA ARG A 45 -8.32 -28.17 27.11
C ARG A 45 -7.92 -27.12 26.08
N ASP A 46 -8.47 -25.91 26.19
CA ASP A 46 -8.15 -24.80 25.29
C ASP A 46 -6.69 -24.36 25.45
N TYR A 47 -6.14 -24.43 26.67
CA TYR A 47 -4.72 -24.18 26.95
C TYR A 47 -3.81 -25.31 26.44
N ALA A 48 -4.20 -26.58 26.59
CA ALA A 48 -3.48 -27.71 26.03
C ALA A 48 -3.46 -27.70 24.49
N LEU A 49 -4.53 -27.22 23.85
CA LEU A 49 -4.58 -26.97 22.41
C LEU A 49 -3.66 -25.81 22.00
N MET A 50 -3.52 -24.77 22.83
CA MET A 50 -2.55 -23.69 22.58
C MET A 50 -1.09 -24.14 22.77
N GLU A 51 -0.77 -25.00 23.74
CA GLU A 51 0.61 -25.49 23.93
C GLU A 51 1.10 -26.37 22.77
N VAL A 52 0.22 -27.15 22.13
CA VAL A 52 0.54 -27.94 20.93
C VAL A 52 0.83 -27.05 19.70
N PHE A 53 0.24 -25.86 19.64
CA PHE A 53 0.45 -24.90 18.54
C PHE A 53 1.68 -24.01 18.70
N VAL A 54 2.17 -23.84 19.94
CA VAL A 54 3.26 -22.89 20.22
C VAL A 54 4.62 -23.59 20.37
N PHE A 55 4.70 -24.88 20.75
CA PHE A 55 5.97 -25.61 20.83
C PHE A 55 5.87 -27.12 20.50
N PRO A 56 5.80 -27.55 19.22
CA PRO A 56 5.87 -28.96 18.88
C PRO A 56 7.34 -29.42 18.82
N GLY A 57 7.91 -29.80 19.96
CA GLY A 57 9.11 -30.66 19.98
C GLY A 57 10.17 -30.36 21.01
N GLU A 58 9.93 -30.66 22.28
CA GLU A 58 11.01 -31.05 23.22
C GLU A 58 10.47 -32.02 24.29
N VAL A 59 10.37 -33.32 23.97
CA VAL A 59 10.65 -34.40 24.94
C VAL A 59 11.32 -35.55 24.18
N THR A 60 12.55 -35.87 24.58
CA THR A 60 13.47 -36.81 23.93
C THR A 60 13.40 -38.24 24.47
N SER A 61 13.31 -39.23 23.56
CA SER A 61 14.09 -40.50 23.45
C SER A 61 14.03 -41.56 24.60
N PRO A 62 14.45 -42.84 24.45
CA PRO A 62 15.26 -43.47 23.38
C PRO A 62 14.79 -44.92 22.98
N LEU A 63 15.37 -45.73 22.09
CA LEU A 63 16.73 -46.31 21.95
C LEU A 63 16.66 -47.35 20.79
N PHE A 64 17.65 -47.40 19.89
CA PHE A 64 18.45 -48.58 19.46
C PHE A 64 19.18 -48.31 18.13
N THR A 65 20.50 -48.10 18.27
CA THR A 65 21.67 -48.67 17.54
C THR A 65 21.42 -49.49 16.25
N ALA A 66 22.32 -49.55 15.25
CA ALA A 66 23.65 -48.99 15.00
C ALA A 66 24.15 -49.46 13.60
N TYR A 67 25.35 -48.98 13.22
CA TYR A 67 26.30 -49.44 12.17
C TYR A 67 26.04 -49.01 10.71
N SER A 68 27.03 -48.65 9.88
CA SER A 68 28.44 -48.23 10.04
C SER A 68 28.93 -47.77 8.65
N ALA A 69 29.62 -46.61 8.56
CA ALA A 69 31.04 -46.43 8.19
C ALA A 69 31.29 -46.47 6.66
N VAL A 70 31.98 -45.51 6.02
CA VAL A 70 33.43 -45.20 6.12
C VAL A 70 33.73 -43.77 5.61
N ALA A 71 34.83 -43.20 6.13
CA ALA A 71 35.29 -41.80 6.11
C ALA A 71 36.37 -41.50 5.02
N PRO A 72 36.84 -40.23 4.88
CA PRO A 72 37.41 -39.61 3.67
C PRO A 72 38.96 -39.48 3.67
N PRO A 73 39.54 -38.80 2.67
CA PRO A 73 40.37 -37.60 2.94
C PRO A 73 40.20 -36.53 1.83
N SER A 74 40.60 -35.25 1.89
CA SER A 74 41.22 -34.31 2.84
C SER A 74 41.16 -32.92 2.15
N ASP A 75 40.86 -31.86 2.91
CA ASP A 75 40.93 -30.44 2.48
C ASP A 75 42.38 -30.02 2.14
N PRO A 76 42.66 -28.94 1.34
CA PRO A 76 42.34 -27.57 1.80
C PRO A 76 42.12 -26.44 0.75
N THR A 77 41.49 -25.36 1.26
CA THR A 77 41.78 -23.91 1.11
C THR A 77 41.17 -23.02 -0.01
N SER A 78 40.55 -21.94 0.51
CA SER A 78 40.35 -20.57 -0.03
C SER A 78 39.21 -20.38 -1.06
N THR A 79 38.41 -19.32 -1.11
CA THR A 79 38.18 -18.10 -0.30
C THR A 79 36.90 -17.47 -0.85
N PHE A 80 36.07 -16.87 0.02
CA PHE A 80 34.98 -15.92 -0.25
C PHE A 80 33.77 -16.33 -1.11
N SER A 81 32.58 -16.24 -0.50
CA SER A 81 31.31 -16.01 -1.20
C SER A 81 30.36 -15.13 -0.36
N PRO A 82 29.61 -14.22 -1.00
CA PRO A 82 28.70 -13.28 -0.36
C PRO A 82 27.40 -13.97 0.08
N SER A 83 26.84 -13.57 1.23
CA SER A 83 25.57 -14.08 1.73
C SER A 83 24.41 -13.64 0.83
N SER A 84 23.80 -14.59 0.15
CA SER A 84 22.50 -14.47 -0.49
C SER A 84 21.49 -15.23 0.37
N HIS A 85 20.55 -14.51 0.99
CA HIS A 85 19.41 -15.13 1.65
C HIS A 85 18.24 -15.17 0.66
N TYR A 86 18.05 -16.33 0.06
CA TYR A 86 16.82 -16.73 -0.60
C TYR A 86 16.00 -17.61 0.36
N THR A 87 14.68 -17.49 0.34
CA THR A 87 13.78 -18.49 0.96
C THR A 87 12.88 -19.05 -0.12
N THR A 88 13.03 -20.35 -0.39
CA THR A 88 12.24 -21.13 -1.34
C THR A 88 11.23 -21.96 -0.55
N PHE A 89 9.94 -21.92 -0.92
CA PHE A 89 8.94 -22.85 -0.39
C PHE A 89 8.84 -24.10 -1.28
N ILE A 90 8.98 -25.29 -0.68
CA ILE A 90 8.80 -26.60 -1.34
C ILE A 90 7.46 -27.19 -0.87
N THR A 91 6.56 -27.46 -1.81
CA THR A 91 5.35 -28.26 -1.59
C THR A 91 5.56 -29.67 -2.14
N SER A 92 5.41 -30.69 -1.29
CA SER A 92 5.39 -32.11 -1.70
C SER A 92 4.19 -32.82 -1.09
N GLY A 93 3.38 -33.48 -1.93
CA GLY A 93 2.13 -34.13 -1.54
C GLY A 93 2.18 -35.66 -1.41
N ILE A 94 0.95 -36.24 -1.44
CA ILE A 94 0.54 -37.67 -1.53
C ILE A 94 0.46 -38.41 -0.15
N PRO A 95 -0.42 -39.42 0.14
CA PRO A 95 -1.61 -40.01 -0.55
C PRO A 95 -2.90 -40.13 0.32
N PHE A 96 -4.04 -40.45 -0.31
CA PHE A 96 -5.31 -40.90 0.31
C PHE A 96 -5.35 -42.41 0.61
N PRO A 97 -6.16 -42.85 1.59
CA PRO A 97 -6.97 -44.06 1.40
C PRO A 97 -8.44 -43.96 1.90
N SER A 98 -9.35 -44.28 0.97
CA SER A 98 -10.48 -45.23 1.00
C SER A 98 -11.47 -45.37 2.18
N SER A 99 -12.71 -44.93 1.89
CA SER A 99 -14.01 -45.63 1.99
C SER A 99 -14.53 -46.24 3.32
N VAL A 100 -15.72 -45.81 3.78
CA VAL A 100 -16.81 -46.69 4.26
C VAL A 100 -18.20 -46.07 3.93
N SER A 101 -19.09 -46.95 3.47
CA SER A 101 -20.48 -46.76 3.02
C SER A 101 -21.50 -46.68 4.17
N THR A 102 -22.61 -45.95 3.99
CA THR A 102 -23.96 -46.45 4.38
C THR A 102 -25.13 -45.69 3.74
N SER A 103 -25.76 -46.37 2.79
CA SER A 103 -27.21 -46.64 2.63
C SER A 103 -28.25 -45.51 2.70
N GLN A 104 -28.89 -45.29 1.54
CA GLN A 104 -30.14 -44.55 1.31
C GLN A 104 -31.38 -45.32 1.82
N THR A 105 -32.42 -44.58 2.21
CA THR A 105 -33.81 -45.04 2.04
C THR A 105 -34.70 -43.85 1.69
N LYS A 106 -35.64 -44.10 0.78
CA LYS A 106 -36.38 -43.14 -0.04
C LYS A 106 -37.87 -43.24 0.30
N VAL A 107 -38.61 -42.14 0.06
CA VAL A 107 -39.98 -42.07 -0.52
C VAL A 107 -41.10 -41.39 0.33
N GLN A 108 -41.52 -40.22 -0.19
CA GLN A 108 -42.86 -39.63 -0.44
C GLN A 108 -43.79 -39.04 0.64
N SER A 109 -43.92 -37.70 0.52
CA SER A 109 -45.11 -36.87 0.26
C SER A 109 -46.48 -37.15 0.90
N SER A 110 -47.02 -36.14 1.58
CA SER A 110 -48.34 -35.55 1.26
C SER A 110 -48.51 -34.18 1.95
N THR A 111 -49.00 -33.19 1.20
CA THR A 111 -49.57 -31.91 1.69
C THR A 111 -51.07 -32.13 1.92
N PRO A 112 -51.75 -31.44 2.88
CA PRO A 112 -52.25 -30.07 2.61
C PRO A 112 -52.46 -29.14 3.85
N GLY A 113 -52.58 -27.83 3.59
CA GLY A 113 -53.45 -26.93 4.37
C GLY A 113 -52.79 -25.87 5.26
N THR A 114 -52.78 -24.62 4.80
CA THR A 114 -52.36 -23.40 5.51
C THR A 114 -53.33 -23.02 6.65
N PRO A 115 -52.83 -22.40 7.73
CA PRO A 115 -53.43 -21.14 8.17
C PRO A 115 -52.37 -20.04 8.39
N SER A 116 -52.73 -18.88 7.86
CA SER A 116 -52.06 -17.59 7.94
C SER A 116 -51.89 -17.08 9.38
N TYR A 117 -50.65 -16.75 9.75
CA TYR A 117 -50.32 -15.85 10.85
C TYR A 117 -49.53 -14.66 10.31
N SER A 118 -50.08 -13.48 10.56
CA SER A 118 -49.49 -12.17 10.26
C SER A 118 -48.39 -11.83 11.27
N THR A 119 -47.18 -11.59 10.77
CA THR A 119 -46.02 -11.15 11.57
C THR A 119 -45.62 -9.73 11.14
N PRO A 120 -45.19 -8.85 12.06
CA PRO A 120 -45.18 -7.39 11.87
C PRO A 120 -44.17 -6.90 10.83
N GLN A 121 -44.50 -5.78 10.17
CA GLN A 121 -43.62 -5.01 9.30
C GLN A 121 -42.33 -4.64 10.02
N SER A 122 -41.22 -5.24 9.60
CA SER A 122 -39.89 -4.66 9.80
C SER A 122 -39.69 -3.61 8.73
N GLN A 123 -39.66 -2.34 9.15
CA GLN A 123 -39.27 -1.23 8.29
C GLN A 123 -37.80 -1.43 7.89
N THR A 124 -37.59 -1.88 6.65
CA THR A 124 -36.29 -1.82 6.00
C THR A 124 -35.99 -0.36 5.68
N SER A 125 -35.29 0.29 6.62
CA SER A 125 -34.66 1.59 6.44
C SER A 125 -33.62 1.53 5.32
N SER A 126 -33.79 2.44 4.35
CA SER A 126 -32.80 2.95 3.40
C SER A 126 -31.97 1.93 2.62
N THR A 127 -32.46 1.56 1.43
CA THR A 127 -31.60 1.23 0.29
C THR A 127 -30.72 2.44 -0.03
N ASP A 128 -29.44 2.41 0.37
CA ASP A 128 -28.39 3.25 -0.21
C ASP A 128 -28.25 2.91 -1.70
N THR A 129 -29.11 3.53 -2.48
CA THR A 129 -29.02 3.56 -3.93
C THR A 129 -27.86 4.51 -4.24
N ILE A 130 -26.73 3.96 -4.69
CA ILE A 130 -25.62 4.76 -5.23
C ILE A 130 -26.22 5.62 -6.35
N PRO A 131 -26.24 6.96 -6.23
CA PRO A 131 -26.78 7.82 -7.27
C PRO A 131 -25.99 7.59 -8.55
N ALA A 132 -26.72 7.35 -9.63
CA ALA A 132 -26.18 7.54 -10.97
C ALA A 132 -25.98 9.05 -11.15
N ASP A 133 -24.73 9.51 -11.10
CA ASP A 133 -24.35 10.75 -11.78
C ASP A 133 -23.41 10.40 -12.94
N PRO A 134 -23.91 10.47 -14.19
CA PRO A 134 -23.11 10.31 -15.39
C PRO A 134 -22.29 11.59 -15.60
N ASN A 135 -20.97 11.47 -15.62
CA ASN A 135 -20.01 12.53 -15.96
C ASN A 135 -19.94 13.70 -14.96
N ILE A 136 -19.08 13.55 -13.95
CA ILE A 136 -18.50 14.68 -13.23
C ILE A 136 -17.68 15.50 -14.24
N PRO A 137 -18.08 16.76 -14.55
CA PRO A 137 -17.34 17.58 -15.49
C PRO A 137 -15.94 17.86 -14.94
N PHE A 138 -14.96 17.94 -15.84
CA PHE A 138 -13.62 18.34 -15.43
C PHE A 138 -13.66 19.75 -14.82
N ARG A 139 -13.19 19.88 -13.59
CA ARG A 139 -12.88 21.15 -12.94
C ARG A 139 -11.45 21.10 -12.44
N PRO A 140 -10.61 22.08 -12.82
CA PRO A 140 -9.26 22.18 -12.28
C PRO A 140 -9.33 22.41 -10.77
N GLY A 141 -8.32 21.92 -10.07
CA GLY A 141 -8.19 22.05 -8.63
C GLY A 141 -6.98 21.27 -8.13
N TYR A 142 -6.83 21.18 -6.82
CA TYR A 142 -5.76 20.39 -6.22
C TYR A 142 -6.01 18.89 -6.38
N ARG A 143 -4.94 18.17 -6.71
CA ARG A 143 -4.88 16.71 -6.67
C ARG A 143 -4.54 16.27 -5.25
N SER A 144 -5.22 15.21 -4.84
CA SER A 144 -4.92 14.43 -3.66
C SER A 144 -4.56 13.02 -4.13
N VAL A 145 -3.28 12.68 -4.09
CA VAL A 145 -2.70 11.45 -4.63
C VAL A 145 -2.12 10.61 -3.49
N ALA A 146 -2.39 9.31 -3.42
CA ALA A 146 -1.73 8.46 -2.43
C ALA A 146 -1.25 7.15 -3.06
N TYR A 147 -0.10 6.65 -2.61
CA TYR A 147 0.35 5.29 -2.91
C TYR A 147 -0.30 4.29 -1.95
N TYR A 148 -0.62 3.11 -2.49
CA TYR A 148 -1.09 1.93 -1.74
C TYR A 148 -0.31 0.73 -2.25
N GLY A 149 0.43 0.08 -1.36
CA GLY A 149 1.21 -1.12 -1.65
C GLY A 149 0.33 -2.37 -1.65
N SER A 150 0.52 -3.26 -2.63
CA SER A 150 -0.13 -4.58 -2.64
C SER A 150 0.22 -5.37 -1.37
N TRP A 151 1.40 -5.14 -0.81
CA TRP A 151 1.88 -5.76 0.43
C TRP A 151 1.22 -5.23 1.72
N ASP A 152 0.49 -4.11 1.66
CA ASP A 152 -0.09 -3.48 2.86
C ASP A 152 -1.17 -4.36 3.50
N ILE A 153 -1.75 -5.30 2.74
CA ILE A 153 -2.77 -6.24 3.22
C ILE A 153 -2.24 -7.26 4.23
N TYR A 154 -0.91 -7.43 4.33
CA TYR A 154 -0.27 -8.47 5.13
C TYR A 154 0.09 -7.96 6.52
N THR A 155 1.38 -7.77 6.82
CA THR A 155 1.87 -7.41 8.17
C THR A 155 1.34 -6.06 8.63
N ARG A 156 1.19 -5.10 7.71
CA ARG A 156 0.56 -3.80 7.99
C ARG A 156 -0.94 -3.90 8.28
N ASN A 157 -1.57 -4.98 7.79
CA ASN A 157 -3.00 -5.26 7.88
C ASN A 157 -3.88 -4.06 7.47
N PHE A 158 -3.43 -3.29 6.49
CA PHE A 158 -4.19 -2.17 5.95
C PHE A 158 -4.87 -2.60 4.66
N GLN A 159 -6.19 -2.73 4.72
CA GLN A 159 -6.99 -3.29 3.63
C GLN A 159 -7.54 -2.18 2.72
N PRO A 160 -7.90 -2.47 1.45
CA PRO A 160 -8.43 -1.45 0.54
C PRO A 160 -9.66 -0.71 1.08
N GLN A 161 -10.46 -1.36 1.93
CA GLN A 161 -11.65 -0.75 2.54
C GLN A 161 -11.34 0.39 3.52
N GLU A 162 -10.11 0.45 4.02
CA GLU A 162 -9.62 1.49 4.95
C GLU A 162 -9.10 2.73 4.22
N ILE A 163 -8.91 2.64 2.90
CA ILE A 163 -8.49 3.78 2.08
C ILE A 163 -9.55 4.90 2.19
N PRO A 164 -9.15 6.16 2.48
CA PRO A 164 -10.07 7.30 2.55
C PRO A 164 -10.52 7.78 1.16
N ALA A 165 -11.08 6.86 0.37
CA ALA A 165 -11.39 6.99 -1.05
C ALA A 165 -12.25 8.22 -1.38
N LYS A 166 -13.17 8.63 -0.49
CA LYS A 166 -14.04 9.82 -0.67
C LYS A 166 -13.26 11.15 -0.70
N ARG A 167 -12.01 11.14 -0.25
CA ARG A 167 -11.17 12.34 -0.10
C ARG A 167 -10.08 12.38 -1.16
N LEU A 168 -9.60 11.22 -1.61
CA LEU A 168 -8.61 11.10 -2.67
C LEU A 168 -9.19 11.40 -4.06
N THR A 169 -8.33 11.93 -4.92
CA THR A 169 -8.59 12.09 -6.37
C THR A 169 -7.90 11.00 -7.18
N HIS A 170 -6.73 10.54 -6.71
CA HIS A 170 -5.91 9.53 -7.38
C HIS A 170 -5.35 8.58 -6.33
N LEU A 171 -5.34 7.30 -6.65
CA LEU A 171 -4.65 6.25 -5.90
C LEU A 171 -3.68 5.56 -6.86
N LEU A 172 -2.45 5.36 -6.43
CA LEU A 172 -1.40 4.69 -7.18
C LEU A 172 -1.19 3.31 -6.56
N TYR A 173 -1.57 2.26 -7.30
CA TYR A 173 -1.44 0.87 -6.86
C TYR A 173 -0.02 0.36 -7.12
N SER A 174 0.72 0.10 -6.05
CA SER A 174 2.15 -0.20 -6.09
C SER A 174 2.44 -1.66 -5.72
N PHE A 175 3.36 -2.36 -6.39
CA PHE A 175 3.97 -2.03 -7.67
C PHE A 175 3.83 -3.22 -8.61
N ALA A 176 3.62 -2.92 -9.90
CA ALA A 176 3.96 -3.84 -10.96
C ALA A 176 5.47 -3.80 -11.25
N ASP A 177 5.97 -4.89 -11.80
CA ASP A 177 7.35 -5.03 -12.31
C ASP A 177 7.30 -5.32 -13.82
N ASN A 178 8.46 -5.36 -14.47
CA ASN A 178 8.58 -5.73 -15.87
C ASN A 178 9.62 -6.83 -16.07
N LYS A 179 9.38 -7.66 -17.08
CA LYS A 179 10.34 -8.68 -17.53
C LYS A 179 11.48 -8.04 -18.32
N PRO A 180 12.60 -8.75 -18.55
CA PRO A 180 13.70 -8.25 -19.37
C PRO A 180 13.31 -7.88 -20.81
N ASP A 181 12.24 -8.46 -21.35
CA ASP A 181 11.73 -8.15 -22.69
C ASP A 181 10.83 -6.90 -22.74
N GLY A 182 10.51 -6.32 -21.59
CA GLY A 182 9.65 -5.15 -21.42
C GLY A 182 8.22 -5.47 -20.96
N THR A 183 7.81 -6.73 -20.91
CA THR A 183 6.43 -7.08 -20.51
C THR A 183 6.17 -6.74 -19.04
N VAL A 184 5.24 -5.83 -18.77
CA VAL A 184 4.79 -5.45 -17.42
C VAL A 184 3.86 -6.52 -16.85
N PHE A 185 4.01 -6.83 -15.56
CA PHE A 185 3.19 -7.82 -14.86
C PHE A 185 2.96 -7.43 -13.39
N LEU A 186 1.86 -7.94 -12.84
CA LEU A 186 1.50 -7.82 -11.43
C LEU A 186 2.34 -8.76 -10.57
N THR A 187 2.75 -8.32 -9.39
CA THR A 187 3.84 -8.95 -8.62
C THR A 187 3.35 -9.90 -7.54
N ASP A 188 2.08 -9.80 -7.13
CA ASP A 188 1.50 -10.64 -6.09
C ASP A 188 0.05 -11.01 -6.45
N SER A 189 -0.12 -12.13 -7.17
CA SER A 189 -1.44 -12.53 -7.65
C SER A 189 -2.47 -12.73 -6.52
N TYR A 190 -2.02 -13.14 -5.34
CA TYR A 190 -2.91 -13.30 -4.18
C TYR A 190 -3.46 -11.95 -3.73
N ALA A 191 -2.57 -10.99 -3.44
CA ALA A 191 -2.97 -9.65 -3.01
C ALA A 191 -3.73 -8.90 -4.10
N ASP A 192 -3.30 -9.04 -5.35
CA ASP A 192 -3.79 -8.28 -6.48
C ASP A 192 -5.17 -8.76 -6.93
N ALA A 193 -5.34 -10.08 -7.10
CA ALA A 193 -6.43 -10.62 -7.91
C ALA A 193 -7.18 -11.83 -7.32
N GLU A 194 -6.66 -12.51 -6.29
CA GLU A 194 -7.24 -13.79 -5.83
C GLU A 194 -7.85 -13.73 -4.42
N LYS A 195 -7.31 -12.90 -3.51
CA LYS A 195 -7.82 -12.79 -2.13
C LYS A 195 -9.31 -12.45 -2.13
N HIS A 196 -10.11 -13.30 -1.52
CA HIS A 196 -11.53 -13.03 -1.32
C HIS A 196 -11.72 -12.22 -0.04
N TYR A 197 -12.34 -11.05 -0.17
CA TYR A 197 -12.79 -10.25 0.95
C TYR A 197 -14.20 -10.68 1.38
N ALA A 198 -14.67 -10.17 2.53
CA ALA A 198 -15.92 -10.61 3.15
C ALA A 198 -17.16 -10.56 2.23
N THR A 199 -17.17 -9.66 1.24
CA THR A 199 -18.28 -9.50 0.27
C THR A 199 -18.10 -10.30 -1.02
N ASP A 200 -17.02 -11.09 -1.13
CA ASP A 200 -16.70 -11.83 -2.34
C ASP A 200 -17.31 -13.23 -2.30
N SER A 201 -17.98 -13.58 -3.39
CA SER A 201 -18.62 -14.89 -3.56
C SER A 201 -17.59 -15.91 -4.01
N TRP A 202 -17.61 -17.09 -3.39
CA TRP A 202 -16.82 -18.25 -3.80
C TRP A 202 -17.49 -19.05 -4.94
N ASN A 203 -18.70 -18.67 -5.33
CA ASN A 203 -19.53 -19.41 -6.28
C ASN A 203 -19.76 -18.64 -7.59
N ASP A 204 -19.07 -17.52 -7.80
CA ASP A 204 -19.20 -16.77 -9.05
C ASP A 204 -18.68 -17.61 -10.21
N VAL A 205 -19.52 -17.77 -11.24
CA VAL A 205 -19.17 -18.51 -12.46
C VAL A 205 -18.35 -17.61 -13.39
N GLY A 206 -17.40 -18.20 -14.11
CA GLY A 206 -16.59 -17.49 -15.11
C GLY A 206 -15.23 -17.05 -14.58
N ASN A 207 -14.55 -16.19 -15.35
CA ASN A 207 -13.25 -15.66 -14.98
C ASN A 207 -13.42 -14.33 -14.25
N ASN A 208 -13.32 -14.32 -12.92
CA ASN A 208 -13.64 -13.14 -12.10
C ASN A 208 -12.40 -12.60 -11.38
N LEU A 209 -12.28 -11.27 -11.32
CA LEU A 209 -11.26 -10.59 -10.53
C LEU A 209 -11.67 -10.52 -9.06
N TYR A 210 -10.76 -10.81 -8.14
CA TYR A 210 -10.88 -10.57 -6.71
C TYR A 210 -9.72 -9.70 -6.22
N GLY A 211 -9.22 -9.95 -5.02
CA GLY A 211 -8.08 -9.25 -4.44
C GLY A 211 -8.34 -7.77 -4.24
N SER A 212 -7.26 -7.05 -4.00
CA SER A 212 -7.28 -5.61 -3.80
C SER A 212 -7.82 -4.90 -5.04
N LEU A 213 -7.52 -5.38 -6.23
CA LEU A 213 -7.96 -4.73 -7.47
C LEU A 213 -9.48 -4.74 -7.63
N LYS A 214 -10.20 -5.81 -7.26
CA LYS A 214 -11.67 -5.78 -7.20
C LYS A 214 -12.17 -4.72 -6.21
N GLN A 215 -11.56 -4.64 -5.02
CA GLN A 215 -11.97 -3.67 -4.00
C GLN A 215 -11.74 -2.23 -4.47
N LEU A 216 -10.64 -1.95 -5.16
CA LEU A 216 -10.36 -0.63 -5.75
C LEU A 216 -11.38 -0.26 -6.83
N GLN A 217 -11.85 -1.21 -7.64
CA GLN A 217 -12.96 -0.95 -8.57
C GLN A 217 -14.27 -0.62 -7.85
N ILE A 218 -14.55 -1.25 -6.71
CA ILE A 218 -15.68 -0.89 -5.86
C ILE A 218 -15.53 0.55 -5.34
N LEU A 219 -14.33 0.94 -4.90
CA LEU A 219 -14.07 2.32 -4.46
C LEU A 219 -14.25 3.33 -5.60
N LYS A 220 -13.76 3.03 -6.81
CA LYS A 220 -13.99 3.85 -8.01
C LYS A 220 -15.48 4.01 -8.32
N ALA A 221 -16.25 2.93 -8.21
CA ALA A 221 -17.69 3.00 -8.47
C ALA A 221 -18.44 3.83 -7.41
N LYS A 222 -17.99 3.79 -6.14
CA LYS A 222 -18.54 4.59 -5.03
C LYS A 222 -18.11 6.06 -5.07
N ASN A 223 -16.88 6.36 -5.50
CA ASN A 223 -16.40 7.71 -5.72
C ASN A 223 -15.98 7.89 -7.18
N ARG A 224 -16.90 8.44 -7.98
CA ARG A 224 -16.65 8.70 -9.40
C ARG A 224 -15.53 9.71 -9.67
N ASN A 225 -15.00 10.41 -8.66
CA ASN A 225 -13.82 11.29 -8.79
C ASN A 225 -12.48 10.60 -8.44
N LEU A 226 -12.51 9.37 -7.93
CA LEU A 226 -11.30 8.61 -7.60
C LEU A 226 -10.79 7.88 -8.85
N LYS A 227 -9.58 8.20 -9.28
CA LYS A 227 -8.86 7.47 -10.34
C LYS A 227 -7.88 6.50 -9.69
N VAL A 228 -7.74 5.31 -10.24
CA VAL A 228 -6.75 4.32 -9.77
C VAL A 228 -5.77 4.07 -10.91
N LEU A 229 -4.49 4.36 -10.70
CA LEU A 229 -3.43 4.10 -11.66
C LEU A 229 -2.60 2.92 -11.19
N LEU A 230 -2.08 2.13 -12.13
CA LEU A 230 -1.05 1.14 -11.82
C LEU A 230 0.31 1.84 -11.77
N SER A 231 1.03 1.73 -10.64
CA SER A 231 2.40 2.20 -10.55
C SER A 231 3.38 1.07 -10.85
N ILE A 232 4.34 1.34 -11.73
CA ILE A 232 5.30 0.35 -12.25
C ILE A 232 6.72 0.78 -11.87
N GLY A 233 7.47 -0.14 -11.29
CA GLY A 233 8.85 0.10 -10.86
C GLY A 233 8.96 0.28 -9.35
N GLY A 234 9.39 1.47 -8.91
CA GLY A 234 9.75 1.73 -7.52
C GLY A 234 11.16 1.23 -7.19
N TRP A 235 11.62 1.59 -6.00
CA TRP A 235 13.00 1.38 -5.56
C TRP A 235 13.55 -0.04 -5.81
N THR A 236 12.84 -1.09 -5.36
CA THR A 236 13.35 -2.48 -5.43
C THR A 236 13.53 -2.98 -6.87
N TYR A 237 12.50 -2.83 -7.71
CA TYR A 237 12.55 -3.32 -9.09
C TYR A 237 13.55 -2.52 -9.95
N THR A 238 13.76 -1.26 -9.61
CA THR A 238 14.73 -0.42 -10.31
C THR A 238 16.16 -0.58 -9.81
N ASN A 239 16.40 -0.67 -8.50
CA ASN A 239 17.76 -0.64 -7.94
C ASN A 239 18.32 -2.00 -7.58
N THR A 240 17.51 -2.88 -7.02
CA THR A 240 17.96 -4.23 -6.66
C THR A 240 18.02 -5.10 -7.92
N ASN A 241 16.98 -5.02 -8.75
CA ASN A 241 16.83 -5.92 -9.89
C ASN A 241 17.26 -5.30 -11.24
N LYS A 242 17.33 -3.97 -11.33
CA LYS A 242 17.67 -3.22 -12.56
C LYS A 242 16.78 -3.60 -13.76
N HIS A 243 15.53 -3.97 -13.50
CA HIS A 243 14.61 -4.47 -14.52
C HIS A 243 14.18 -3.40 -15.54
N MET A 244 14.23 -2.12 -15.16
CA MET A 244 13.89 -1.01 -16.05
C MET A 244 14.97 -0.76 -17.13
N ASP A 245 16.26 -0.95 -16.83
CA ASP A 245 17.37 -0.51 -17.69
C ASP A 245 17.35 -1.15 -19.09
N GLY A 246 17.17 -2.48 -19.16
CA GLY A 246 17.22 -3.25 -20.40
C GLY A 246 16.11 -2.91 -21.40
N PRO A 247 14.83 -3.07 -21.04
CA PRO A 247 13.74 -2.85 -21.98
C PRO A 247 13.57 -1.38 -22.39
N MET A 248 13.98 -0.43 -21.56
CA MET A 248 13.94 1.00 -21.90
C MET A 248 14.94 1.37 -22.98
N ALA A 249 16.05 0.65 -23.09
CA ALA A 249 17.10 0.93 -24.07
C ALA A 249 16.73 0.61 -25.52
N THR A 250 15.69 -0.20 -25.78
CA THR A 250 15.31 -0.63 -27.14
C THR A 250 13.89 -0.20 -27.51
N ALA A 251 13.64 0.05 -28.80
CA ALA A 251 12.30 0.42 -29.25
C ALA A 251 11.30 -0.72 -29.03
N GLU A 252 11.72 -1.97 -29.26
CA GLU A 252 10.91 -3.17 -29.08
C GLU A 252 10.56 -3.39 -27.60
N GLY A 253 11.52 -3.19 -26.69
CA GLY A 253 11.27 -3.28 -25.25
C GLY A 253 10.26 -2.23 -24.77
N ARG A 254 10.42 -0.97 -25.20
CA ARG A 254 9.46 0.11 -24.92
C ARG A 254 8.07 -0.17 -25.50
N GLN A 255 8.00 -0.74 -26.70
CA GLN A 255 6.73 -1.12 -27.32
C GLN A 255 6.01 -2.22 -26.54
N ARG A 256 6.72 -3.26 -26.10
CA ARG A 256 6.15 -4.34 -25.26
C ARG A 256 5.73 -3.84 -23.89
N PHE A 257 6.49 -2.92 -23.31
CA PHE A 257 6.13 -2.27 -22.04
C PHE A 257 4.83 -1.50 -22.19
N ALA A 258 4.73 -0.63 -23.20
CA ALA A 258 3.53 0.14 -23.43
C ALA A 258 2.31 -0.74 -23.78
N SER A 259 2.48 -1.83 -24.53
CA SER A 259 1.37 -2.71 -24.87
C SER A 259 0.85 -3.47 -23.66
N SER A 260 1.74 -3.98 -22.81
CA SER A 260 1.36 -4.65 -21.56
C SER A 260 0.73 -3.69 -20.55
N CYS A 261 1.12 -2.42 -20.52
CA CYS A 261 0.41 -1.39 -19.76
C CYS A 261 -1.07 -1.25 -20.19
N VAL A 262 -1.34 -1.23 -21.50
CA VAL A 262 -2.71 -1.16 -22.04
C VAL A 262 -3.50 -2.42 -21.71
N GLU A 263 -2.87 -3.60 -21.77
CA GLU A 263 -3.51 -4.86 -21.36
C GLU A 263 -3.90 -4.83 -19.87
N LEU A 264 -3.04 -4.32 -19.00
CA LEU A 264 -3.33 -4.20 -17.57
C LEU A 264 -4.43 -3.17 -17.29
N ILE A 265 -4.42 -2.02 -17.98
CA ILE A 265 -5.51 -1.03 -17.94
C ILE A 265 -6.84 -1.70 -18.31
N ARG A 266 -6.87 -2.39 -19.46
CA ARG A 266 -8.05 -3.09 -19.97
C ARG A 266 -8.57 -4.12 -18.98
N ASP A 267 -7.69 -5.00 -18.51
CA ASP A 267 -8.12 -6.19 -17.78
C ASP A 267 -8.50 -5.87 -16.34
N TYR A 268 -7.75 -4.99 -15.67
CA TYR A 268 -7.93 -4.71 -14.24
C TYR A 268 -8.67 -3.39 -13.98
N GLY A 269 -8.98 -2.62 -15.02
CA GLY A 269 -9.81 -1.43 -14.95
C GLY A 269 -9.12 -0.17 -14.41
N PHE A 270 -7.83 0.02 -14.70
CA PHE A 270 -7.08 1.21 -14.27
C PHE A 270 -7.41 2.45 -15.09
N ASP A 271 -7.38 3.63 -14.47
CA ASP A 271 -7.55 4.93 -15.12
C ASP A 271 -6.24 5.49 -15.70
N GLY A 272 -5.14 4.74 -15.62
CA GLY A 272 -3.84 5.18 -16.13
C GLY A 272 -2.65 4.41 -15.57
N ILE A 273 -1.46 4.91 -15.90
CA ILE A 273 -0.17 4.37 -15.49
C ILE A 273 0.65 5.44 -14.78
N ASP A 274 1.32 5.04 -13.71
CA ASP A 274 2.41 5.77 -13.08
C ASP A 274 3.72 5.01 -13.32
N VAL A 275 4.77 5.69 -13.76
CA VAL A 275 6.10 5.08 -13.95
C VAL A 275 7.06 5.63 -12.93
N ASP A 276 7.62 4.75 -12.11
CA ASP A 276 8.56 5.09 -11.04
C ASP A 276 9.93 4.47 -11.32
N TRP A 277 10.73 5.15 -12.16
CA TRP A 277 12.11 4.76 -12.46
C TRP A 277 13.06 5.52 -11.54
N GLU A 278 13.56 4.85 -10.51
CA GLU A 278 14.53 5.39 -9.54
C GLU A 278 15.97 4.85 -9.73
N TYR A 279 16.90 5.49 -10.43
CA TYR A 279 16.76 6.66 -11.27
C TYR A 279 17.58 6.44 -12.55
N PRO A 280 17.21 7.05 -13.69
CA PRO A 280 18.08 7.14 -14.84
C PRO A 280 19.46 7.66 -14.45
N LYS A 281 20.49 6.84 -14.69
CA LYS A 281 21.87 7.09 -14.23
C LYS A 281 22.58 8.19 -15.02
N ASP A 282 22.12 8.45 -16.23
CA ASP A 282 22.68 9.42 -17.17
C ASP A 282 21.59 9.98 -18.10
N LYS A 283 21.97 10.96 -18.93
CA LYS A 283 21.06 11.63 -19.87
C LYS A 283 20.52 10.68 -20.95
N GLU A 284 21.26 9.63 -21.28
CA GLU A 284 20.81 8.64 -22.28
C GLU A 284 19.62 7.85 -21.73
N GLN A 285 19.72 7.35 -20.49
CA GLN A 285 18.57 6.74 -19.83
C GLN A 285 17.42 7.75 -19.61
N GLY A 286 17.72 9.02 -19.34
CA GLY A 286 16.71 10.07 -19.28
C GLY A 286 15.93 10.25 -20.59
N HIS A 287 16.61 10.19 -21.74
CA HIS A 287 15.96 10.20 -23.05
C HIS A 287 15.20 8.90 -23.33
N GLN A 288 15.73 7.74 -22.95
CA GLN A 288 15.04 6.45 -23.08
C GLN A 288 13.73 6.42 -22.28
N TRP A 289 13.72 7.02 -21.08
CA TRP A 289 12.51 7.17 -20.29
C TRP A 289 11.48 8.07 -20.98
N LEU A 290 11.90 9.20 -21.55
CA LEU A 290 11.01 10.06 -22.33
C LEU A 290 10.38 9.31 -23.53
N GLU A 291 11.17 8.52 -24.26
CA GLU A 291 10.66 7.73 -25.38
C GLU A 291 9.69 6.63 -24.94
N LEU A 292 9.90 6.04 -23.76
CA LEU A 292 8.91 5.13 -23.17
C LEU A 292 7.60 5.87 -22.90
N LEU A 293 7.66 7.01 -22.19
CA LEU A 293 6.48 7.74 -21.79
C LEU A 293 5.64 8.17 -23.02
N LYS A 294 6.31 8.56 -24.12
CA LYS A 294 5.65 8.82 -25.41
C LYS A 294 4.96 7.60 -25.97
N GLU A 295 5.62 6.43 -25.92
CA GLU A 295 5.05 5.18 -26.43
C GLU A 295 3.85 4.71 -25.59
N ILE A 296 3.94 4.78 -24.25
CA ILE A 296 2.82 4.50 -23.33
C ILE A 296 1.65 5.45 -23.64
N ARG A 297 1.90 6.76 -23.74
CA ARG A 297 0.87 7.76 -24.08
C ARG A 297 0.19 7.44 -25.41
N SER A 298 0.98 7.13 -26.43
CA SER A 298 0.50 6.79 -27.77
C SER A 298 -0.44 5.59 -27.74
N GLN A 299 -0.03 4.49 -27.09
CA GLN A 299 -0.84 3.29 -27.02
C GLN A 299 -2.10 3.44 -26.15
N MET A 300 -2.02 4.15 -25.02
CA MET A 300 -3.20 4.46 -24.20
C MET A 300 -4.21 5.32 -24.97
N ASN A 301 -3.76 6.32 -25.73
CA ASN A 301 -4.65 7.14 -26.55
C ASN A 301 -5.38 6.30 -27.62
N LYS A 302 -4.66 5.39 -28.29
CA LYS A 302 -5.24 4.45 -29.27
C LYS A 302 -6.26 3.51 -28.63
N TYR A 303 -6.05 3.09 -27.39
CA TYR A 303 -7.02 2.27 -26.67
C TYR A 303 -8.24 3.10 -26.27
N ALA A 304 -8.06 4.33 -25.78
CA ALA A 304 -9.15 5.24 -25.47
C ALA A 304 -10.06 5.52 -26.69
N ASP A 305 -9.50 5.64 -27.90
CA ASP A 305 -10.26 5.79 -29.15
C ASP A 305 -11.20 4.62 -29.44
N LYS A 306 -10.95 3.42 -28.88
CA LYS A 306 -11.81 2.24 -29.04
C LYS A 306 -12.95 2.18 -28.03
N LEU A 307 -12.90 3.00 -26.98
CA LEU A 307 -13.85 2.99 -25.86
C LEU A 307 -14.89 4.12 -25.94
N VAL A 308 -14.91 4.82 -27.08
CA VAL A 308 -15.86 5.89 -27.36
C VAL A 308 -17.28 5.33 -27.42
N HIS A 309 -18.18 5.86 -26.59
CA HIS A 309 -19.60 5.52 -26.61
C HIS A 309 -20.45 6.75 -26.33
N LYS A 310 -21.77 6.64 -26.43
CA LYS A 310 -22.70 7.75 -26.11
C LYS A 310 -23.41 7.49 -24.80
N ASP A 311 -23.65 8.53 -24.02
CA ASP A 311 -24.59 8.44 -22.89
C ASP A 311 -26.06 8.48 -23.35
N ASP A 312 -26.99 8.33 -22.40
CA ASP A 312 -28.43 8.36 -22.65
C ASP A 312 -28.92 9.68 -23.27
N SER A 313 -28.13 10.77 -23.15
CA SER A 313 -28.41 12.08 -23.75
C SER A 313 -27.75 12.27 -25.11
N GLY A 314 -27.03 11.25 -25.62
CA GLY A 314 -26.36 11.26 -26.90
C GLY A 314 -24.98 11.92 -26.90
N TYR A 315 -24.43 12.30 -25.75
CA TYR A 315 -23.09 12.88 -25.64
C TYR A 315 -22.02 11.81 -25.75
N GLU A 316 -21.01 12.07 -26.57
CA GLU A 316 -19.86 11.19 -26.73
C GLU A 316 -18.97 11.21 -25.49
N LEU A 317 -18.73 10.02 -24.92
CA LEU A 317 -17.85 9.78 -23.80
C LEU A 317 -16.62 9.01 -24.27
N LYS A 318 -15.45 9.53 -23.90
CA LYS A 318 -14.15 8.92 -24.18
C LYS A 318 -13.31 8.96 -22.90
N PRO A 319 -12.63 7.85 -22.51
CA PRO A 319 -11.74 7.89 -21.36
C PRO A 319 -10.52 8.77 -21.66
N LYS A 320 -10.08 9.50 -20.66
CA LYS A 320 -8.75 10.10 -20.64
C LYS A 320 -7.87 9.31 -19.67
N PHE A 321 -7.13 8.34 -20.20
CA PHE A 321 -6.15 7.61 -19.38
C PHE A 321 -5.00 8.52 -18.97
N LEU A 322 -4.63 8.43 -17.69
CA LEU A 322 -3.61 9.26 -17.08
C LEU A 322 -2.22 8.65 -17.24
N LEU A 323 -1.21 9.48 -17.47
CA LEU A 323 0.20 9.08 -17.39
C LEU A 323 0.91 9.96 -16.39
N THR A 324 1.51 9.37 -15.36
CA THR A 324 2.23 10.10 -14.32
C THR A 324 3.61 9.49 -14.11
N ILE A 325 4.45 10.21 -13.37
CA ILE A 325 5.72 9.69 -12.88
C ILE A 325 5.91 10.08 -11.42
N ALA A 326 6.64 9.25 -10.68
CA ALA A 326 7.38 9.66 -9.50
C ALA A 326 8.73 10.25 -9.95
N SER A 327 9.09 11.42 -9.41
CA SER A 327 10.25 12.19 -9.90
C SER A 327 11.20 12.57 -8.76
N PRO A 328 12.53 12.49 -8.98
CA PRO A 328 13.53 12.70 -7.94
C PRO A 328 13.59 14.13 -7.42
N ALA A 329 13.91 14.27 -6.13
CA ALA A 329 14.31 15.53 -5.51
C ALA A 329 15.83 15.75 -5.44
N GLY A 330 16.66 14.73 -5.71
CA GLY A 330 18.12 14.86 -5.72
C GLY A 330 18.65 15.39 -7.06
N GLU A 331 19.48 16.44 -7.03
CA GLU A 331 20.04 17.06 -8.25
C GLU A 331 20.79 16.08 -9.15
N LYS A 332 21.56 15.18 -8.56
CA LYS A 332 22.30 14.15 -9.30
C LYS A 332 21.40 13.28 -10.17
N ASN A 333 20.13 13.16 -9.81
CA ASN A 333 19.14 12.35 -10.49
C ASN A 333 18.32 13.20 -11.47
N TYR A 334 17.69 14.29 -11.03
CA TYR A 334 16.83 15.08 -11.92
C TYR A 334 17.59 15.79 -13.05
N ARG A 335 18.90 16.07 -12.89
CA ARG A 335 19.74 16.66 -13.95
C ARG A 335 19.91 15.76 -15.18
N ASN A 336 19.60 14.47 -15.05
CA ASN A 336 19.66 13.51 -16.14
C ASN A 336 18.37 13.51 -16.98
N LEU A 337 17.30 14.15 -16.50
CA LEU A 337 15.98 14.05 -17.10
C LEU A 337 15.69 15.23 -18.05
N PRO A 338 15.11 14.97 -19.23
CA PRO A 338 14.50 16.02 -20.07
C PRO A 338 13.16 16.46 -19.43
N LEU A 339 13.24 17.21 -18.33
CA LEU A 339 12.11 17.51 -17.44
C LEU A 339 10.96 18.21 -18.17
N ARG A 340 11.25 19.15 -19.07
CA ARG A 340 10.24 19.87 -19.85
C ARG A 340 9.44 18.91 -20.70
N GLU A 341 10.13 18.11 -21.50
CA GLU A 341 9.55 17.20 -22.47
C GLU A 341 8.76 16.09 -21.76
N ILE A 342 9.27 15.58 -20.64
CA ILE A 342 8.52 14.66 -19.76
C ILE A 342 7.23 15.33 -19.27
N SER A 343 7.30 16.59 -18.86
CA SER A 343 6.11 17.33 -18.42
C SER A 343 5.13 17.62 -19.56
N GLU A 344 5.54 17.60 -20.83
CA GLU A 344 4.63 17.77 -21.97
C GLU A 344 3.83 16.47 -22.26
N VAL A 345 4.36 15.31 -21.87
CA VAL A 345 3.76 13.98 -22.14
C VAL A 345 2.92 13.44 -20.97
N THR A 346 3.33 13.72 -19.73
CA THR A 346 2.62 13.29 -18.50
C THR A 346 1.41 14.19 -18.22
N ASP A 347 0.44 13.73 -17.43
CA ASP A 347 -0.67 14.56 -16.92
C ASP A 347 -0.22 15.40 -15.72
N PHE A 348 0.56 14.80 -14.83
CA PHE A 348 1.22 15.46 -13.70
C PHE A 348 2.41 14.61 -13.22
N ILE A 349 3.22 15.21 -12.35
CA ILE A 349 4.45 14.66 -11.79
C ILE A 349 4.30 14.65 -10.27
N ASN A 350 4.56 13.51 -9.65
CA ASN A 350 4.60 13.35 -8.21
C ASN A 350 6.05 13.55 -7.75
N LEU A 351 6.35 14.71 -7.16
CA LEU A 351 7.71 15.00 -6.70
C LEU A 351 7.97 14.29 -5.37
N MET A 352 8.95 13.39 -5.32
CA MET A 352 9.32 12.68 -4.09
C MET A 352 10.14 13.60 -3.17
N ALA A 353 9.46 14.56 -2.54
CA ALA A 353 10.05 15.58 -1.67
C ALA A 353 10.27 15.08 -0.22
N TYR A 354 10.83 13.88 -0.11
CA TYR A 354 11.17 13.17 1.12
C TYR A 354 12.44 12.34 0.88
N ASP A 355 12.89 11.60 1.89
CA ASP A 355 14.14 10.83 1.87
C ASP A 355 15.38 11.70 1.66
N TYR A 356 15.35 12.91 2.22
CA TYR A 356 16.48 13.82 2.17
C TYR A 356 17.61 13.44 3.13
N ALA A 357 17.29 12.73 4.21
CA ALA A 357 18.27 12.27 5.18
C ALA A 357 17.92 10.86 5.68
N GLY A 358 18.91 9.98 5.84
CA GLY A 358 18.67 8.60 6.26
C GLY A 358 19.91 7.86 6.74
N SER A 359 19.82 6.52 6.81
CA SER A 359 20.89 5.64 7.31
C SER A 359 22.21 5.74 6.52
N TRP A 360 22.16 6.25 5.29
CA TRP A 360 23.30 6.47 4.42
C TRP A 360 24.11 7.72 4.75
N ASP A 361 23.59 8.61 5.61
CA ASP A 361 24.26 9.84 6.01
C ASP A 361 25.19 9.64 7.21
N LYS A 362 26.05 10.64 7.45
CA LYS A 362 26.92 10.69 8.64
C LYS A 362 26.33 11.49 9.80
N GLN A 363 25.27 12.24 9.51
CA GLN A 363 24.64 13.18 10.42
C GLN A 363 23.13 13.04 10.30
N THR A 364 22.43 13.32 11.38
CA THR A 364 20.97 13.45 11.37
C THR A 364 20.56 14.64 10.52
N GLY A 365 19.43 14.52 9.85
CA GLY A 365 18.90 15.59 9.01
C GLY A 365 17.39 15.54 8.93
N HIS A 366 16.82 16.60 8.38
CA HIS A 366 15.40 16.68 8.11
C HIS A 366 15.06 15.85 6.87
N ASN A 367 14.06 14.97 6.99
CA ASN A 367 13.68 14.03 5.94
C ASN A 367 12.93 14.71 4.77
N SER A 368 12.23 15.82 5.01
CA SER A 368 11.34 16.46 4.03
C SER A 368 11.16 17.98 4.24
N ASN A 369 12.24 18.68 4.61
CA ASN A 369 12.21 20.14 4.85
C ASN A 369 11.91 20.95 3.58
N LEU A 370 11.17 22.05 3.75
CA LEU A 370 10.82 22.95 2.65
C LEU A 370 12.00 23.81 2.18
N TYR A 371 12.80 24.32 3.11
CA TYR A 371 13.85 25.31 2.87
C TYR A 371 15.21 24.82 3.41
N PRO A 372 16.34 25.33 2.88
CA PRO A 372 17.65 25.03 3.44
C PRO A 372 17.87 25.81 4.76
N SER A 373 18.59 25.22 5.71
CA SER A 373 19.05 25.94 6.90
C SER A 373 20.32 26.73 6.59
N THR A 374 20.35 27.99 7.01
CA THR A 374 21.56 28.81 7.06
C THR A 374 22.31 28.63 8.37
N SER A 375 21.59 28.37 9.47
CA SER A 375 22.17 28.22 10.81
C SER A 375 22.80 26.83 11.04
N ASN A 376 22.26 25.79 10.41
CA ASN A 376 22.72 24.41 10.49
C ASN A 376 22.65 23.70 9.12
N PRO A 377 23.48 24.08 8.13
CA PRO A 377 23.37 23.57 6.76
C PRO A 377 23.46 22.05 6.62
N LEU A 378 24.16 21.39 7.54
CA LEU A 378 24.34 19.93 7.54
C LEU A 378 23.03 19.17 7.86
N SER A 379 22.05 19.83 8.48
CA SER A 379 20.73 19.25 8.75
C SER A 379 19.79 19.22 7.54
N THR A 380 20.10 19.99 6.49
CA THR A 380 19.28 20.11 5.28
C THR A 380 20.12 19.87 4.03
N PRO A 381 20.62 18.63 3.81
CA PRO A 381 21.42 18.30 2.63
C PRO A 381 20.64 18.52 1.31
N PHE A 382 19.31 18.44 1.37
CA PHE A 382 18.38 18.79 0.31
C PHE A 382 17.28 19.70 0.86
N ASN A 383 16.50 20.32 -0.03
CA ASN A 383 15.31 21.09 0.35
C ASN A 383 14.33 21.20 -0.82
N THR A 384 13.03 21.22 -0.54
CA THR A 384 11.98 21.25 -1.57
C THR A 384 12.00 22.52 -2.43
N ALA A 385 12.32 23.68 -1.85
CA ALA A 385 12.30 24.97 -2.55
C ALA A 385 13.30 25.01 -3.72
N SER A 386 14.54 24.56 -3.50
CA SER A 386 15.56 24.45 -4.55
C SER A 386 15.14 23.46 -5.65
N VAL A 387 14.49 22.37 -5.27
CA VAL A 387 14.00 21.36 -6.22
C VAL A 387 12.90 21.94 -7.10
N LEU A 388 11.88 22.57 -6.52
CA LEU A 388 10.82 23.21 -7.30
C LEU A 388 11.37 24.32 -8.21
N ALA A 389 12.33 25.11 -7.73
CA ALA A 389 13.00 26.11 -8.55
C ALA A 389 13.71 25.48 -9.76
N ALA A 390 14.38 24.34 -9.59
CA ALA A 390 15.05 23.63 -10.68
C ALA A 390 14.05 23.07 -11.71
N TYR A 391 12.95 22.46 -11.28
CA TYR A 391 11.91 21.96 -12.19
C TYR A 391 11.23 23.10 -12.96
N ASN A 392 10.89 24.19 -12.28
CA ASN A 392 10.31 25.37 -12.91
C ASN A 392 11.30 26.02 -13.91
N ALA A 393 12.58 26.12 -13.56
CA ALA A 393 13.62 26.63 -14.45
C ALA A 393 13.85 25.74 -15.67
N ALA A 394 13.65 24.43 -15.53
CA ALA A 394 13.64 23.49 -16.65
C ALA A 394 12.39 23.63 -17.54
N GLY A 395 11.37 24.39 -17.12
CA GLY A 395 10.15 24.64 -17.91
C GLY A 395 8.94 23.80 -17.50
N VAL A 396 8.99 23.07 -16.38
CA VAL A 396 7.84 22.32 -15.86
C VAL A 396 6.84 23.29 -15.22
N PRO A 397 5.55 23.29 -15.63
CA PRO A 397 4.55 24.12 -14.98
C PRO A 397 4.30 23.69 -13.53
N SER A 398 4.31 24.63 -12.58
CA SER A 398 4.11 24.31 -11.16
C SER A 398 2.79 23.59 -10.87
N SER A 399 1.72 23.90 -11.62
CA SER A 399 0.41 23.24 -11.51
C SER A 399 0.41 21.75 -11.93
N LYS A 400 1.50 21.26 -12.51
CA LYS A 400 1.72 19.83 -12.82
C LYS A 400 2.52 19.11 -11.75
N LEU A 401 3.11 19.81 -10.80
CA LEU A 401 3.89 19.23 -9.72
C LEU A 401 2.99 19.01 -8.50
N ASN A 402 2.85 17.76 -8.05
CA ASN A 402 2.28 17.46 -6.74
C ASN A 402 3.41 17.35 -5.72
N LEU A 403 3.24 17.95 -4.55
CA LEU A 403 4.20 17.85 -3.45
C LEU A 403 4.05 16.49 -2.76
N GLY A 404 5.05 15.61 -2.91
CA GLY A 404 5.14 14.37 -2.15
C GLY A 404 5.48 14.63 -0.68
N MET A 405 4.74 14.02 0.23
CA MET A 405 4.92 14.11 1.68
C MET A 405 4.99 12.70 2.28
N PRO A 406 5.90 12.45 3.23
CA PRO A 406 6.04 11.14 3.84
C PRO A 406 4.95 10.93 4.92
N LEU A 407 4.33 9.76 4.94
CA LEU A 407 3.50 9.27 6.05
C LEU A 407 4.30 8.35 6.98
N TYR A 408 5.57 8.71 7.17
CA TYR A 408 6.53 8.00 8.00
C TYR A 408 7.61 8.98 8.48
N GLY A 409 8.36 8.55 9.49
CA GLY A 409 9.55 9.22 9.98
C GLY A 409 10.81 8.41 9.79
N ARG A 410 11.94 9.09 9.58
CA ARG A 410 13.27 8.46 9.57
C ARG A 410 13.97 8.69 10.91
N SER A 411 14.42 7.61 11.54
CA SER A 411 15.01 7.63 12.88
C SER A 411 16.52 7.49 12.90
N PHE A 412 17.12 8.06 13.94
CA PHE A 412 18.53 8.09 14.22
C PHE A 412 18.72 7.99 15.74
N THR A 413 19.63 7.14 16.20
CA THR A 413 19.86 6.86 17.63
C THR A 413 21.25 7.30 18.07
N ASN A 414 21.41 7.49 19.39
CA ASN A 414 22.63 7.97 20.02
C ASN A 414 23.12 9.30 19.41
N THR A 415 22.20 10.20 19.10
CA THR A 415 22.52 11.51 18.55
C THR A 415 22.25 12.61 19.58
N GLN A 416 22.97 13.74 19.45
CA GLN A 416 22.75 14.94 20.25
C GLN A 416 21.65 15.86 19.66
N GLY A 417 20.94 15.41 18.63
CA GLY A 417 19.86 16.16 17.98
C GLY A 417 20.12 16.37 16.49
N VAL A 418 19.51 17.41 15.92
CA VAL A 418 19.50 17.68 14.47
C VAL A 418 20.86 18.17 13.94
N GLY A 419 21.32 17.65 12.80
CA GLY A 419 22.62 17.98 12.19
C GLY A 419 23.81 17.46 12.99
N LYS A 420 23.64 16.42 13.81
CA LYS A 420 24.69 15.82 14.64
C LYS A 420 24.97 14.39 14.20
N SER A 421 26.15 13.86 14.56
CA SER A 421 26.45 12.45 14.32
C SER A 421 25.46 11.53 15.04
N PHE A 422 25.31 10.32 14.53
CA PHE A 422 24.48 9.26 15.10
C PHE A 422 25.20 7.92 14.93
N ASP A 423 24.82 6.91 15.71
CA ASP A 423 25.47 5.59 15.66
C ASP A 423 24.73 4.58 14.79
N SER A 424 23.39 4.61 14.84
CA SER A 424 22.52 3.73 14.05
C SER A 424 21.16 4.38 13.82
N THR A 425 20.28 3.72 13.06
CA THR A 425 18.89 4.18 12.88
C THR A 425 17.90 3.52 13.83
N GLY A 426 18.34 2.57 14.65
CA GLY A 426 17.48 1.83 15.57
C GLY A 426 16.44 0.95 14.86
N GLU A 427 15.39 0.60 15.62
CA GLU A 427 14.23 -0.14 15.12
C GLU A 427 13.29 0.77 14.30
N GLY A 428 12.15 0.22 13.89
CA GLY A 428 11.07 0.94 13.24
C GLY A 428 9.77 0.13 13.29
N SER A 429 8.69 0.64 12.70
CA SER A 429 7.38 -0.03 12.73
C SER A 429 7.40 -1.36 12.00
N PHE A 430 8.02 -1.39 10.81
CA PHE A 430 8.16 -2.59 9.98
C PHE A 430 9.59 -2.77 9.45
N GLU A 431 10.32 -1.68 9.29
CA GLU A 431 11.68 -1.65 8.74
C GLU A 431 12.57 -0.82 9.66
N LYS A 432 13.81 -1.25 9.85
CA LYS A 432 14.76 -0.53 10.70
C LYS A 432 14.93 0.91 10.24
N GLY A 433 14.84 1.85 11.16
CA GLY A 433 15.03 3.27 10.86
C GLY A 433 13.80 3.99 10.31
N ILE A 434 12.65 3.31 10.18
CA ILE A 434 11.43 3.87 9.61
C ILE A 434 10.25 3.59 10.53
N TYR A 435 9.62 4.65 11.02
CA TYR A 435 8.38 4.56 11.80
C TYR A 435 7.21 5.07 10.96
N ASP A 436 6.11 4.34 10.91
CA ASP A 436 4.86 4.84 10.34
C ASP A 436 4.40 6.06 11.14
N PHE A 437 3.80 7.05 10.48
CA PHE A 437 3.30 8.26 11.15
C PHE A 437 2.27 7.94 12.26
N LYS A 438 1.45 6.90 12.08
CA LYS A 438 0.48 6.45 13.09
C LYS A 438 1.11 5.99 14.40
N ASP A 439 2.39 5.61 14.40
CA ASP A 439 3.14 5.18 15.59
C ASP A 439 3.98 6.30 16.22
N LEU A 440 3.91 7.52 15.66
CA LEU A 440 4.68 8.67 16.10
C LEU A 440 3.82 9.68 16.90
N PRO A 441 4.39 10.40 17.88
CA PRO A 441 5.78 10.30 18.35
C PRO A 441 6.06 9.02 19.13
N VAL A 442 7.30 8.53 19.07
CA VAL A 442 7.77 7.44 19.93
C VAL A 442 7.64 7.85 21.40
N ALA A 443 7.21 6.93 22.26
CA ALA A 443 6.99 7.20 23.68
C ALA A 443 8.24 7.82 24.35
N GLY A 444 8.05 8.92 25.07
CA GLY A 444 9.12 9.68 25.72
C GLY A 444 9.76 10.77 24.85
N ALA A 445 9.53 10.76 23.53
CA ALA A 445 10.02 11.83 22.67
C ALA A 445 9.13 13.08 22.72
N GLN A 446 9.76 14.24 22.60
CA GLN A 446 9.09 15.52 22.43
C GLN A 446 9.13 15.94 20.96
N GLU A 447 8.02 16.46 20.43
CA GLU A 447 7.96 17.06 19.09
C GLU A 447 8.51 18.49 19.07
N TYR A 448 9.22 18.83 18.00
CA TYR A 448 9.83 20.11 17.74
C TYR A 448 9.47 20.60 16.33
N TYR A 449 9.33 21.91 16.19
CA TYR A 449 9.14 22.59 14.92
C TYR A 449 10.37 23.45 14.62
N ASP A 450 11.01 23.17 13.49
CA ASP A 450 12.11 23.97 12.96
C ASP A 450 11.54 24.95 11.93
N GLU A 451 11.32 26.19 12.39
CA GLU A 451 10.68 27.23 11.60
C GLU A 451 11.54 27.70 10.42
N GLU A 452 12.88 27.71 10.57
CA GLU A 452 13.80 28.18 9.53
C GLU A 452 13.65 27.35 8.25
N VAL A 453 13.57 26.03 8.41
CA VAL A 453 13.58 25.08 7.29
C VAL A 453 12.18 24.59 6.91
N GLY A 454 11.17 24.88 7.74
CA GLY A 454 9.82 24.35 7.57
C GLY A 454 9.80 22.82 7.68
N ALA A 455 10.23 22.29 8.82
CA ALA A 455 10.21 20.87 9.13
C ALA A 455 9.84 20.61 10.59
N SER A 456 9.50 19.36 10.90
CA SER A 456 9.33 18.89 12.26
C SER A 456 10.12 17.60 12.51
N TYR A 457 10.34 17.32 13.78
CA TYR A 457 10.96 16.10 14.26
C TYR A 457 10.54 15.83 15.69
N SER A 458 10.76 14.61 16.19
CA SER A 458 10.75 14.34 17.63
C SER A 458 12.14 13.98 18.13
N TYR A 459 12.43 14.33 19.39
CA TYR A 459 13.67 13.96 20.05
C TYR A 459 13.41 13.52 21.49
N ASP A 460 14.01 12.40 21.89
CA ASP A 460 14.07 11.93 23.27
C ASP A 460 15.49 12.17 23.81
N GLU A 461 15.61 13.10 24.76
CA GLU A 461 16.89 13.45 25.41
C GLU A 461 17.49 12.29 26.20
N GLY A 462 16.67 11.37 26.72
CA GLY A 462 17.11 10.26 27.53
C GLY A 462 17.79 9.15 26.71
N SER A 463 17.18 8.79 25.57
CA SER A 463 17.74 7.78 24.66
C SER A 463 18.62 8.35 23.55
N GLY A 464 18.56 9.67 23.31
CA GLY A 464 19.19 10.30 22.14
C GLY A 464 18.56 9.85 20.82
N THR A 465 17.28 9.47 20.83
CA THR A 465 16.53 9.07 19.63
C THR A 465 15.92 10.29 18.96
N PHE A 466 16.30 10.53 17.71
CA PHE A 466 15.78 11.57 16.83
C PHE A 466 14.96 10.94 15.71
N VAL A 467 13.76 11.44 15.43
CA VAL A 467 12.91 11.00 14.31
C VAL A 467 12.44 12.20 13.52
N SER A 468 12.78 12.30 12.24
CA SER A 468 12.30 13.38 11.36
C SER A 468 11.06 12.94 10.59
N TYR A 469 9.95 13.66 10.76
CA TYR A 469 8.65 13.42 10.13
C TYR A 469 7.79 14.68 10.14
N ASP A 470 6.76 14.72 9.30
CA ASP A 470 5.76 15.79 9.36
C ASP A 470 4.76 15.51 10.50
N THR A 471 4.72 16.39 11.48
CA THR A 471 3.58 16.48 12.41
C THR A 471 2.35 16.98 11.66
N MET A 472 1.15 16.79 12.23
CA MET A 472 -0.09 17.35 11.66
C MET A 472 0.03 18.85 11.35
N ALA A 473 0.61 19.62 12.28
CA ALA A 473 0.80 21.07 12.10
C ALA A 473 1.74 21.39 10.92
N MET A 474 2.82 20.63 10.75
CA MET A 474 3.75 20.80 9.63
C MET A 474 3.10 20.40 8.30
N ALA A 475 2.40 19.27 8.27
CA ALA A 475 1.60 18.82 7.13
C ALA A 475 0.62 19.91 6.67
N LEU A 476 -0.11 20.54 7.59
CA LEU A 476 -1.01 21.65 7.28
C LEU A 476 -0.28 22.91 6.77
N LYS A 477 0.94 23.21 7.25
CA LYS A 477 1.78 24.30 6.71
C LYS A 477 2.22 24.01 5.28
N LYS A 478 2.51 22.74 4.93
CA LYS A 478 2.84 22.35 3.54
C LYS A 478 1.68 22.59 2.58
N VAL A 479 0.42 22.60 3.04
CA VAL A 479 -0.73 23.04 2.23
C VAL A 479 -0.65 24.52 1.85
N ASP A 480 -0.23 25.37 2.79
CA ASP A 480 -0.03 26.79 2.50
C ASP A 480 1.11 26.97 1.49
N TYR A 481 2.17 26.16 1.60
CA TYR A 481 3.26 26.13 0.64
C TYR A 481 2.80 25.68 -0.75
N ILE A 482 1.99 24.62 -0.86
CA ILE A 482 1.34 24.17 -2.11
C ILE A 482 0.59 25.33 -2.77
N ALA A 483 -0.18 26.11 -2.00
CA ALA A 483 -0.91 27.26 -2.51
C ALA A 483 0.02 28.40 -2.97
N GLN A 484 1.02 28.74 -2.16
CA GLN A 484 1.99 29.79 -2.46
C GLN A 484 2.79 29.50 -3.74
N GLN A 485 3.23 28.25 -3.91
CA GLN A 485 4.00 27.79 -5.05
C GLN A 485 3.12 27.40 -6.26
N LYS A 486 1.79 27.54 -6.15
CA LYS A 486 0.81 27.20 -7.19
C LYS A 486 0.97 25.76 -7.69
N LEU A 487 1.21 24.83 -6.78
CA LEU A 487 1.40 23.42 -7.08
C LEU A 487 0.08 22.75 -7.47
N GLY A 488 0.19 21.62 -8.15
CA GLY A 488 -0.93 20.80 -8.58
C GLY A 488 -1.66 20.10 -7.45
N GLY A 489 -1.06 19.97 -6.26
CA GLY A 489 -1.66 19.35 -5.10
C GLY A 489 -0.65 18.61 -4.23
N ALA A 490 -1.11 17.56 -3.55
CA ALA A 490 -0.35 16.75 -2.61
C ALA A 490 -0.30 15.28 -3.06
N MET A 491 0.82 14.63 -2.76
CA MET A 491 1.03 13.19 -2.89
C MET A 491 1.54 12.61 -1.58
N TRP A 492 1.17 11.37 -1.21
CA TRP A 492 1.68 10.69 -0.02
C TRP A 492 2.26 9.30 -0.29
N TRP A 493 3.41 9.03 0.34
CA TRP A 493 4.01 7.71 0.47
C TRP A 493 4.07 7.29 1.96
N GLU A 494 3.44 6.20 2.37
CA GLU A 494 2.29 5.58 1.72
C GLU A 494 1.10 5.51 2.69
N ILE A 495 -0.10 5.32 2.14
CA ILE A 495 -1.37 5.57 2.83
C ILE A 495 -1.56 4.75 4.12
N SER A 496 -0.96 3.57 4.23
CA SER A 496 -1.06 2.70 5.40
C SER A 496 -0.33 3.27 6.63
N GLY A 497 0.62 4.18 6.41
CA GLY A 497 1.35 4.87 7.48
C GLY A 497 0.54 5.98 8.16
N ASP A 498 -0.58 6.41 7.57
CA ASP A 498 -1.46 7.42 8.17
C ASP A 498 -2.29 6.85 9.33
N ARG A 499 -2.83 7.74 10.16
CA ARG A 499 -3.85 7.38 11.13
C ARG A 499 -5.20 7.21 10.44
N THR A 500 -6.05 6.33 10.95
CA THR A 500 -7.37 6.06 10.38
C THR A 500 -8.47 6.92 11.02
N ASP A 501 -8.23 7.47 12.21
CA ASP A 501 -9.17 8.38 12.86
C ASP A 501 -9.15 9.76 12.19
N ASN A 502 -10.33 10.39 12.08
CA ASN A 502 -10.48 11.64 11.35
C ASN A 502 -9.63 12.79 11.93
N ALA A 503 -9.43 12.82 13.25
CA ALA A 503 -8.68 13.89 13.91
C ALA A 503 -7.16 13.73 13.73
N GLY A 504 -6.68 12.49 13.68
CA GLY A 504 -5.27 12.14 13.55
C GLY A 504 -4.76 12.03 12.12
N SER A 505 -5.63 11.78 11.13
CA SER A 505 -5.20 11.52 9.75
C SER A 505 -4.67 12.78 9.04
N ILE A 506 -3.40 12.76 8.63
CA ILE A 506 -2.77 13.84 7.86
C ILE A 506 -3.48 14.00 6.52
N VAL A 507 -3.75 12.90 5.82
CA VAL A 507 -4.37 12.94 4.49
C VAL A 507 -5.74 13.58 4.56
N GLN A 508 -6.55 13.18 5.55
CA GLN A 508 -7.89 13.71 5.75
C GLN A 508 -7.89 15.22 6.01
N ASN A 509 -7.04 15.70 6.93
CA ASN A 509 -6.99 17.10 7.34
C ASN A 509 -6.38 18.00 6.26
N ILE A 510 -5.37 17.53 5.52
CA ILE A 510 -4.83 18.28 4.37
C ILE A 510 -5.91 18.46 3.30
N ILE A 511 -6.67 17.41 2.97
CA ILE A 511 -7.74 17.51 1.96
C ILE A 511 -8.84 18.47 2.40
N GLU A 512 -9.21 18.47 3.68
CA GLU A 512 -10.16 19.44 4.23
C GLU A 512 -9.63 20.88 4.11
N LYS A 513 -8.35 21.10 4.44
CA LYS A 513 -7.72 22.43 4.28
C LYS A 513 -7.66 22.86 2.81
N MET A 514 -7.32 21.96 1.88
CA MET A 514 -7.34 22.24 0.43
C MET A 514 -8.75 22.50 -0.10
N ARG A 515 -9.78 21.88 0.48
CA ARG A 515 -11.19 22.17 0.16
C ARG A 515 -11.65 23.53 0.67
N GLY A 516 -11.21 23.92 1.88
CA GLY A 516 -11.68 25.12 2.58
C GLY A 516 -10.83 26.39 2.41
N GLY A 517 -9.59 26.31 1.91
CA GLY A 517 -8.59 27.37 2.10
C GLY A 517 -8.12 28.13 0.85
N GLY A 518 -8.35 29.45 0.85
CA GLY A 518 -7.42 30.50 0.37
C GLY A 518 -7.30 30.78 -1.13
N SER A 519 -7.07 29.76 -1.97
CA SER A 519 -6.74 29.97 -3.40
C SER A 519 -7.95 29.95 -4.33
N GLY A 520 -9.11 29.49 -3.85
CA GLY A 520 -10.32 29.32 -4.65
C GLY A 520 -10.31 28.13 -5.64
N ALA A 521 -9.22 27.34 -5.69
CA ALA A 521 -9.08 26.25 -6.66
C ALA A 521 -9.88 24.98 -6.30
N GLY A 522 -10.12 24.72 -5.01
CA GLY A 522 -10.82 23.51 -4.54
C GLY A 522 -10.06 22.21 -4.89
N ILE A 523 -10.76 21.08 -4.83
CA ILE A 523 -10.21 19.77 -5.23
C ILE A 523 -10.55 19.52 -6.70
N GLU A 524 -9.59 18.99 -7.46
CA GLU A 524 -9.79 18.58 -8.86
C GLU A 524 -10.96 17.60 -8.94
N SER A 525 -11.87 17.83 -9.88
CA SER A 525 -12.98 16.93 -10.12
C SER A 525 -13.01 16.49 -11.57
N SER A 526 -13.11 15.19 -11.82
CA SER A 526 -13.29 14.57 -13.13
C SER A 526 -13.76 13.14 -12.94
N SER A 527 -14.69 12.69 -13.77
CA SER A 527 -15.08 11.28 -13.75
C SER A 527 -13.91 10.34 -14.02
N ASN A 528 -13.86 9.27 -13.24
CA ASN A 528 -13.12 8.05 -13.55
C ASN A 528 -13.85 7.21 -14.62
N TRP A 529 -13.16 6.20 -15.12
CA TRP A 529 -13.66 5.28 -16.14
C TRP A 529 -13.98 3.90 -15.56
N LEU A 530 -15.16 3.37 -15.90
CA LEU A 530 -15.66 2.08 -15.39
C LEU A 530 -15.99 1.07 -16.51
N LEU A 531 -15.87 1.45 -17.78
CA LEU A 531 -16.31 0.63 -18.91
C LEU A 531 -15.11 -0.05 -19.60
N TYR A 532 -14.89 -1.33 -19.32
CA TYR A 532 -13.81 -2.11 -19.92
C TYR A 532 -14.39 -3.35 -20.64
N PRO A 533 -15.06 -3.16 -21.78
CA PRO A 533 -15.90 -4.16 -22.43
C PRO A 533 -15.11 -5.34 -23.00
N ASP A 534 -13.79 -5.19 -23.12
CA ASP A 534 -12.85 -6.20 -23.61
C ASP A 534 -11.93 -6.75 -22.51
N SER A 535 -12.23 -6.47 -21.23
CA SER A 535 -11.53 -7.10 -20.10
C SER A 535 -11.68 -8.63 -20.14
N LYS A 536 -10.58 -9.33 -19.84
CA LYS A 536 -10.59 -10.78 -19.63
C LYS A 536 -11.43 -11.21 -18.42
N PHE A 537 -11.66 -10.32 -17.45
CA PHE A 537 -12.45 -10.62 -16.26
C PHE A 537 -13.92 -10.25 -16.46
N ASP A 538 -14.80 -11.20 -16.22
CA ASP A 538 -16.24 -11.09 -16.45
C ASP A 538 -16.87 -10.00 -15.57
N ASN A 539 -16.45 -9.89 -14.31
CA ASN A 539 -16.95 -8.88 -13.39
C ASN A 539 -16.38 -7.47 -13.63
N ILE A 540 -15.23 -7.33 -14.27
CA ILE A 540 -14.73 -6.02 -14.76
C ILE A 540 -15.51 -5.63 -16.00
N ARG A 541 -15.63 -6.54 -16.96
CA ARG A 541 -16.34 -6.34 -18.23
C ARG A 541 -17.81 -5.96 -18.04
N ASN A 542 -18.48 -6.57 -17.05
CA ASN A 542 -19.89 -6.33 -16.74
C ASN A 542 -20.14 -5.24 -15.68
N GLY A 543 -19.07 -4.68 -15.09
CA GLY A 543 -19.13 -3.78 -13.95
C GLY A 543 -19.12 -4.51 -12.60
N VAL A 544 -18.28 -4.04 -11.68
CA VAL A 544 -17.95 -4.71 -10.40
C VAL A 544 -19.09 -4.63 -9.35
N LEU A 545 -20.14 -3.87 -9.62
CA LEU A 545 -21.32 -3.78 -8.74
C LEU A 545 -22.45 -4.67 -9.25
N THR A 546 -23.21 -5.22 -8.29
CA THR A 546 -24.32 -6.18 -8.39
C THR A 546 -25.25 -6.00 -9.60
N PRO A 547 -26.04 -7.03 -9.99
CA PRO A 547 -26.80 -7.09 -11.25
C PRO A 547 -27.61 -5.84 -11.63
N GLN A 548 -28.01 -5.02 -10.66
CA GLN A 548 -28.74 -3.77 -10.86
C GLN A 548 -27.91 -2.66 -11.55
N VAL A 549 -26.59 -2.60 -11.32
CA VAL A 549 -25.68 -1.68 -12.02
C VAL A 549 -25.32 -2.24 -13.40
N ALA A 550 -25.02 -3.54 -13.48
CA ALA A 550 -24.75 -4.23 -14.74
C ALA A 550 -25.93 -4.18 -15.73
N GLN A 551 -27.18 -4.24 -15.25
CA GLN A 551 -28.38 -4.15 -16.10
C GLN A 551 -28.60 -2.74 -16.68
N ARG A 552 -28.03 -1.69 -16.06
CA ARG A 552 -28.08 -0.31 -16.56
C ARG A 552 -26.95 -0.02 -17.55
N LEU A 553 -25.73 -0.49 -17.28
CA LEU A 553 -24.60 -0.38 -18.22
C LEU A 553 -24.81 -1.15 -19.54
N ARG A 554 -25.67 -2.18 -19.56
CA ARG A 554 -26.04 -2.90 -20.79
C ARG A 554 -27.14 -2.23 -21.63
N ARG A 555 -27.80 -1.19 -21.09
CA ARG A 555 -28.87 -0.45 -21.78
C ARG A 555 -28.37 0.82 -22.48
N ALA A 556 -27.24 1.37 -22.02
CA ALA A 556 -26.42 2.33 -22.75
C ALA A 556 -25.50 1.57 -23.72
#